data_AF-C3YR21-F1
#
_entry.id   AF-C3YR21-F1
#
_cell.length_a   1.000
_cell.length_b   1.000
_cell.length_c   1.000
_cell.angle_alpha   90.00
_cell.angle_beta   90.00
_cell.angle_gamma   90.00
#
_symmetry.space_group_name_H-M   'P 1'
#
loop_
_entity.id
_entity.type
_entity.pdbx_description
1 polymer ?
#
loop_
_entity_poly.entity_id
_entity_poly.type
_entity_poly.pdbx_seq_one_letter_code
_entity_poly.pdbx_strand_id
1 'polypeptide(L)'
;MTDVTLCVDGRELHCHRCVLVTCSQYFRLMFTMDMAEHYRKEVPVYGVSYSTLEQIVNFAYTDKYKTTIEELLSAADMFQILNLRRACAKYIMDKLNVDNVVKFYFFASLHNCDDLKKSCKQLIEDHFILVSQKEEFLDLDQDQVSELLASDDLNVQKEEEVYEAALRWIKHLPQSRAESAPKLIKEVRLTRMDRSYLDEQLATDELLSSSPECVSFIEQAGASQVLDDSGGSACSVACKDSLRHGMKEANTIFIIGGKQYTDMGDIEYCSTCFCFDPVNKTKYNVWSQKSNMSHPRSNFSIVAIEGCVYALGGSYRSGRYDLVEVFELETEAWTDAKPMPYPLSEHCAVALDRKIYVMGGFAGGSGKGITNRALCFDTVESTWTEIPNLMVMKKRASAAVLNGEIYVIGGTDYIEEMDIVEIYNVEKKRWRLGARLPEECSSAGVAVIDGKLYVCGGVRFHQVLDGIWVYNAEGDSWE
;
A
#
# COMPACT_ATOMS: atom_id res chain seq x y z
N MET A 1 3.13 -51.09 -36.41
CA MET A 1 4.35 -51.73 -35.88
C MET A 1 5.06 -50.67 -35.06
N THR A 2 5.31 -50.92 -33.78
CA THR A 2 6.05 -50.03 -32.87
C THR A 2 7.57 -50.18 -33.09
N ASP A 3 8.32 -49.10 -32.94
CA ASP A 3 9.77 -49.02 -33.24
C ASP A 3 10.64 -48.84 -31.98
N VAL A 4 10.03 -48.71 -30.79
CA VAL A 4 10.73 -48.68 -29.49
C VAL A 4 9.88 -49.29 -28.37
N THR A 5 10.54 -49.90 -27.40
CA THR A 5 9.96 -50.42 -26.15
C THR A 5 10.59 -49.68 -24.96
N LEU A 6 9.76 -49.03 -24.14
CA LEU A 6 10.19 -48.42 -22.88
C LEU A 6 10.03 -49.44 -21.75
N CYS A 7 11.08 -49.62 -20.93
CA CYS A 7 11.10 -50.59 -19.84
C CYS A 7 11.12 -49.87 -18.48
N VAL A 8 10.09 -50.08 -17.66
CA VAL A 8 9.92 -49.50 -16.31
C VAL A 8 9.41 -50.55 -15.35
N ASP A 9 10.00 -50.66 -14.15
CA ASP A 9 9.57 -51.58 -13.09
C ASP A 9 9.42 -53.05 -13.56
N GLY A 10 10.27 -53.48 -14.52
CA GLY A 10 10.21 -54.82 -15.12
C GLY A 10 9.04 -55.05 -16.07
N ARG A 11 8.33 -53.99 -16.48
CA ARG A 11 7.25 -54.03 -17.47
C ARG A 11 7.66 -53.29 -18.74
N GLU A 12 7.11 -53.75 -19.87
CA GLU A 12 7.42 -53.24 -21.21
C GLU A 12 6.25 -52.45 -21.78
N LEU A 13 6.55 -51.31 -22.40
CA LEU A 13 5.56 -50.45 -23.04
C LEU A 13 5.99 -50.11 -24.47
N HIS A 14 5.21 -50.59 -25.44
CA HIS A 14 5.55 -50.44 -26.86
C HIS A 14 4.97 -49.15 -27.45
N CYS A 15 5.80 -48.37 -28.14
CA CYS A 15 5.42 -47.06 -28.69
C CYS A 15 6.19 -46.70 -29.98
N HIS A 16 5.89 -45.51 -30.53
CA HIS A 16 6.53 -44.98 -31.74
C HIS A 16 7.45 -43.80 -31.36
N ARG A 17 8.72 -43.84 -31.75
CA ARG A 17 9.72 -42.80 -31.50
C ARG A 17 9.23 -41.44 -32.01
N CYS A 18 8.64 -41.40 -33.20
CA CYS A 18 8.14 -40.15 -33.81
C CYS A 18 7.10 -39.43 -32.93
N VAL A 19 6.23 -40.16 -32.25
CA VAL A 19 5.20 -39.58 -31.37
C VAL A 19 5.87 -39.03 -30.11
N LEU A 20 6.76 -39.79 -29.48
CA LEU A 20 7.47 -39.37 -28.26
C LEU A 20 8.34 -38.13 -28.49
N VAL A 21 9.11 -38.10 -29.59
CA VAL A 21 9.99 -36.97 -29.95
C VAL A 21 9.21 -35.69 -30.24
N THR A 22 7.98 -35.81 -30.73
CA THR A 22 7.13 -34.65 -31.02
C THR A 22 6.65 -34.00 -29.72
N CYS A 23 6.26 -34.82 -28.74
CA CYS A 23 5.65 -34.37 -27.50
C CYS A 23 6.64 -34.05 -26.37
N SER A 24 7.86 -34.59 -26.39
CA SER A 24 8.83 -34.50 -25.29
C SER A 24 10.20 -34.07 -25.78
N GLN A 25 10.75 -33.01 -25.17
CA GLN A 25 12.12 -32.58 -25.45
C GLN A 25 13.16 -33.58 -24.90
N TYR A 26 12.86 -34.27 -23.79
CA TYR A 26 13.70 -35.35 -23.26
C TYR A 26 13.88 -36.48 -24.27
N PHE A 27 12.78 -37.03 -24.80
CA PHE A 27 12.84 -38.11 -25.79
C PHE A 27 13.44 -37.64 -27.12
N ARG A 28 13.22 -36.37 -27.51
CA ARG A 28 13.91 -35.78 -28.65
C ARG A 28 15.42 -35.85 -28.48
N LEU A 29 15.96 -35.33 -27.38
CA LEU A 29 17.40 -35.36 -27.11
C LEU A 29 17.94 -36.80 -27.06
N MET A 30 17.24 -37.70 -26.37
CA MET A 30 17.63 -39.10 -26.23
C MET A 30 17.69 -39.85 -27.57
N PHE A 31 16.80 -39.52 -28.52
CA PHE A 31 16.74 -40.19 -29.82
C PHE A 31 17.45 -39.44 -30.95
N THR A 32 17.89 -38.19 -30.77
CA THR A 32 18.59 -37.43 -31.83
C THR A 32 20.05 -37.14 -31.53
N MET A 33 20.48 -37.17 -30.26
CA MET A 33 21.89 -37.07 -29.91
C MET A 33 22.56 -38.44 -30.03
N ASP A 34 23.88 -38.47 -30.27
CA ASP A 34 24.73 -39.66 -30.45
C ASP A 34 24.86 -40.50 -29.15
N MET A 35 23.73 -40.82 -28.54
CA MET A 35 23.57 -41.55 -27.29
C MET A 35 23.35 -43.04 -27.58
N ALA A 36 23.74 -43.91 -26.65
CA ALA A 36 23.64 -45.37 -26.82
C ALA A 36 22.20 -45.85 -27.04
N GLU A 37 21.22 -45.10 -26.50
CA GLU A 37 19.79 -45.32 -26.60
C GLU A 37 19.23 -45.08 -28.01
N HIS A 38 19.92 -44.30 -28.84
CA HIS A 38 19.53 -44.06 -30.24
C HIS A 38 19.44 -45.38 -31.03
N TYR A 39 20.38 -46.29 -30.80
CA TYR A 39 20.49 -47.57 -31.51
C TYR A 39 19.75 -48.73 -30.82
N ARG A 40 19.24 -48.52 -29.59
CA ARG A 40 18.58 -49.58 -28.81
C ARG A 40 17.07 -49.62 -29.05
N LYS A 41 16.54 -50.83 -29.21
CA LYS A 41 15.09 -51.08 -29.34
C LYS A 41 14.38 -51.05 -27.99
N GLU A 42 15.09 -51.40 -26.91
CA GLU A 42 14.62 -51.37 -25.52
C GLU A 42 15.35 -50.28 -24.74
N VAL A 43 14.60 -49.37 -24.13
CA VAL A 43 15.14 -48.24 -23.37
C VAL A 43 14.64 -48.30 -21.93
N PRO A 44 15.54 -48.48 -20.94
CA PRO A 44 15.14 -48.42 -19.54
C PRO A 44 14.84 -46.98 -19.13
N VAL A 45 13.73 -46.77 -18.43
CA VAL A 45 13.34 -45.48 -17.86
C VAL A 45 13.30 -45.62 -16.34
N TYR A 46 13.87 -44.65 -15.64
CA TYR A 46 13.99 -44.65 -14.18
C TYR A 46 13.25 -43.45 -13.59
N GLY A 47 12.86 -43.56 -12.30
CA GLY A 47 12.31 -42.43 -11.53
C GLY A 47 10.81 -42.15 -11.71
N VAL A 48 10.09 -42.98 -12.48
CA VAL A 48 8.64 -42.85 -12.68
C VAL A 48 7.99 -44.23 -12.65
N SER A 49 6.79 -44.34 -12.08
CA SER A 49 6.03 -45.60 -12.04
C SER A 49 5.49 -45.98 -13.43
N TYR A 50 5.33 -47.29 -13.67
CA TYR A 50 4.75 -47.78 -14.93
C TYR A 50 3.41 -47.12 -15.28
N SER A 51 2.52 -46.92 -14.30
CA SER A 51 1.20 -46.30 -14.53
C SER A 51 1.28 -44.86 -15.01
N THR A 52 2.24 -44.08 -14.49
CA THR A 52 2.43 -42.68 -14.86
C THR A 52 3.08 -42.57 -16.24
N LEU A 53 4.06 -43.42 -16.54
CA LEU A 53 4.64 -43.49 -17.88
C LEU A 53 3.62 -43.91 -18.94
N GLU A 54 2.79 -44.90 -18.64
CA GLU A 54 1.69 -45.32 -19.54
C GLU A 54 0.74 -44.16 -19.86
N GLN A 55 0.42 -43.32 -18.87
CA GLN A 55 -0.41 -42.15 -19.11
C GLN A 55 0.27 -41.05 -19.90
N ILE A 56 1.57 -40.82 -19.70
CA ILE A 56 2.34 -39.89 -20.53
C ILE A 56 2.34 -40.35 -21.99
N VAL A 57 2.54 -41.64 -22.23
CA VAL A 57 2.50 -42.19 -23.59
C VAL A 57 1.09 -42.06 -24.16
N ASN A 58 0.04 -42.45 -23.41
CA ASN A 58 -1.34 -42.28 -23.85
C ASN A 58 -1.70 -40.82 -24.13
N PHE A 59 -1.20 -39.88 -23.33
CA PHE A 59 -1.36 -38.44 -23.55
C PHE A 59 -0.71 -38.03 -24.87
N ALA A 60 0.49 -38.52 -25.18
CA ALA A 60 1.15 -38.25 -26.46
C ALA A 60 0.33 -38.72 -27.68
N TYR A 61 -0.50 -39.76 -27.54
CA TYR A 61 -1.40 -40.23 -28.60
C TYR A 61 -2.78 -39.59 -28.61
N THR A 62 -3.33 -39.22 -27.45
CA THR A 62 -4.78 -38.95 -27.29
C THR A 62 -5.10 -37.62 -26.65
N ASP A 63 -4.10 -36.91 -26.12
CA ASP A 63 -4.24 -35.66 -25.36
C ASP A 63 -5.14 -35.78 -24.12
N LYS A 64 -5.23 -37.00 -23.54
CA LYS A 64 -6.05 -37.31 -22.36
C LYS A 64 -5.22 -37.95 -21.24
N TYR A 65 -5.55 -37.61 -20.00
CA TYR A 65 -4.96 -38.18 -18.77
C TYR A 65 -6.04 -38.53 -17.74
N LYS A 66 -5.73 -39.43 -16.79
CA LYS A 66 -6.69 -39.95 -15.78
C LYS A 66 -6.17 -40.02 -14.34
N THR A 67 -4.85 -39.95 -14.11
CA THR A 67 -4.21 -40.11 -12.79
C THR A 67 -4.18 -38.80 -11.99
N THR A 68 -3.78 -38.90 -10.72
CA THR A 68 -3.37 -37.82 -9.82
C THR A 68 -2.44 -36.81 -10.51
N ILE A 69 -2.81 -35.52 -10.42
CA ILE A 69 -2.11 -34.43 -11.12
C ILE A 69 -0.69 -34.17 -10.58
N GLU A 70 -0.41 -34.46 -9.30
CA GLU A 70 0.89 -34.21 -8.68
C GLU A 70 2.00 -35.09 -9.29
N GLU A 71 1.77 -36.41 -9.34
CA GLU A 71 2.69 -37.36 -9.98
C GLU A 71 2.84 -37.07 -11.48
N LEU A 72 1.73 -36.70 -12.12
CA LEU A 72 1.71 -36.41 -13.55
C LEU A 72 2.47 -35.11 -13.88
N LEU A 73 2.37 -34.07 -13.04
CA LEU A 73 3.12 -32.82 -13.21
C LEU A 73 4.61 -33.07 -13.02
N SER A 74 4.98 -33.83 -11.99
CA SER A 74 6.37 -34.21 -11.71
C SER A 74 6.99 -34.95 -12.89
N ALA A 75 6.26 -35.94 -13.43
CA ALA A 75 6.73 -36.70 -14.59
C ALA A 75 6.71 -35.86 -15.88
N ALA A 76 5.73 -34.97 -16.07
CA ALA A 76 5.69 -34.07 -17.23
C ALA A 76 6.89 -33.11 -17.25
N ASP A 77 7.32 -32.63 -16.08
CA ASP A 77 8.52 -31.80 -15.96
C ASP A 77 9.80 -32.62 -16.23
N MET A 78 9.92 -33.80 -15.61
CA MET A 78 11.03 -34.73 -15.83
C MET A 78 11.23 -35.08 -17.32
N PHE A 79 10.14 -35.40 -18.03
CA PHE A 79 10.17 -35.70 -19.46
C PHE A 79 10.06 -34.46 -20.35
N GLN A 80 10.06 -33.24 -19.79
CA GLN A 80 9.98 -31.97 -20.51
C GLN A 80 8.80 -31.90 -21.51
N ILE A 81 7.60 -32.30 -21.07
CA ILE A 81 6.35 -32.29 -21.83
C ILE A 81 5.57 -31.03 -21.48
N LEU A 82 5.88 -29.94 -22.18
CA LEU A 82 5.37 -28.59 -21.87
C LEU A 82 3.84 -28.48 -21.86
N ASN A 83 3.16 -29.14 -22.82
CA ASN A 83 1.70 -29.07 -22.93
C ASN A 83 1.01 -29.76 -21.75
N LEU A 84 1.52 -30.93 -21.36
CA LEU A 84 1.01 -31.67 -20.20
C LEU A 84 1.27 -30.89 -18.91
N ARG A 85 2.45 -30.30 -18.78
CA ARG A 85 2.82 -29.44 -17.64
C ARG A 85 1.87 -28.25 -17.49
N ARG A 86 1.58 -27.55 -18.59
CA ARG A 86 0.61 -26.44 -18.63
C ARG A 86 -0.82 -26.88 -18.28
N ALA A 87 -1.27 -28.03 -18.80
CA ALA A 87 -2.60 -28.55 -18.51
C ALA A 87 -2.75 -28.93 -17.02
N CYS A 88 -1.74 -29.58 -16.45
CA CYS A 88 -1.70 -29.92 -15.03
C CYS A 88 -1.67 -28.68 -14.14
N ALA A 89 -0.83 -27.69 -14.47
CA ALA A 89 -0.77 -26.42 -13.75
C ALA A 89 -2.11 -25.67 -13.79
N LYS A 90 -2.79 -25.65 -14.95
CA LYS A 90 -4.12 -25.05 -15.08
C LYS A 90 -5.16 -25.74 -14.19
N TYR A 91 -5.16 -27.07 -14.16
CA TYR A 91 -6.05 -27.82 -13.28
C TYR A 91 -5.83 -27.48 -11.80
N ILE A 92 -4.57 -27.33 -11.38
CA ILE A 92 -4.24 -26.93 -10.00
C ILE A 92 -4.74 -25.50 -9.73
N MET A 93 -4.51 -24.56 -10.66
CA MET A 93 -5.01 -23.18 -10.54
C MET A 93 -6.54 -23.14 -10.35
N ASP A 94 -7.29 -23.95 -11.09
CA ASP A 94 -8.76 -24.01 -10.98
C ASP A 94 -9.25 -24.57 -9.63
N LYS A 95 -8.39 -25.24 -8.85
CA LYS A 95 -8.69 -25.85 -7.55
C LYS A 95 -7.90 -25.26 -6.38
N LEU A 96 -7.23 -24.13 -6.60
CA LEU A 96 -6.41 -23.48 -5.60
C LEU A 96 -7.29 -22.87 -4.49
N ASN A 97 -6.91 -23.06 -3.23
CA ASN A 97 -7.58 -22.49 -2.07
C ASN A 97 -6.59 -22.22 -0.93
N VAL A 98 -7.04 -21.54 0.13
CA VAL A 98 -6.21 -21.16 1.28
C VAL A 98 -5.59 -22.38 1.99
N ASP A 99 -6.24 -23.54 1.93
CA ASP A 99 -5.77 -24.74 2.60
C ASP A 99 -4.62 -25.41 1.86
N ASN A 100 -4.57 -25.36 0.52
CA ASN A 100 -3.59 -26.09 -0.30
C ASN A 100 -2.53 -25.20 -0.99
N VAL A 101 -2.66 -23.89 -0.86
CA VAL A 101 -1.87 -22.92 -1.63
C VAL A 101 -0.37 -22.99 -1.31
N VAL A 102 -0.03 -23.21 -0.05
CA VAL A 102 1.37 -23.25 0.42
C VAL A 102 2.08 -24.45 -0.19
N LYS A 103 1.44 -25.63 -0.14
CA LYS A 103 1.93 -26.84 -0.80
C LYS A 103 2.17 -26.59 -2.30
N PHE A 104 1.17 -26.04 -3.00
CA PHE A 104 1.29 -25.82 -4.45
C PHE A 104 2.27 -24.70 -4.83
N TYR A 105 2.50 -23.73 -3.95
CA TYR A 105 3.50 -22.69 -4.16
C TYR A 105 4.92 -23.26 -4.25
N PHE A 106 5.33 -24.05 -3.24
CA PHE A 106 6.65 -24.68 -3.23
C PHE A 106 6.76 -25.78 -4.30
N PHE A 107 5.66 -26.50 -4.56
CA PHE A 107 5.59 -27.47 -5.65
C PHE A 107 5.80 -26.80 -7.03
N ALA A 108 5.18 -25.64 -7.27
CA ALA A 108 5.37 -24.88 -8.50
C ALA A 108 6.80 -24.34 -8.64
N SER A 109 7.41 -23.95 -7.52
CA SER A 109 8.82 -23.53 -7.45
C SER A 109 9.77 -24.67 -7.83
N LEU A 110 9.49 -25.90 -7.40
CA LEU A 110 10.28 -27.09 -7.73
C LEU A 110 10.18 -27.47 -9.21
N HIS A 111 8.99 -27.35 -9.82
CA HIS A 111 8.71 -27.78 -11.20
C HIS A 111 8.76 -26.66 -12.24
N ASN A 112 9.39 -25.52 -11.91
CA ASN A 112 9.53 -24.35 -12.77
C ASN A 112 8.20 -23.94 -13.45
N CYS A 113 7.10 -24.00 -12.69
CA CYS A 113 5.78 -23.60 -13.14
C CYS A 113 5.50 -22.16 -12.72
N ASP A 114 6.11 -21.20 -13.43
CA ASP A 114 6.07 -19.77 -13.06
C ASP A 114 4.65 -19.20 -12.95
N ASP A 115 3.75 -19.59 -13.86
CA ASP A 115 2.36 -19.10 -13.86
C ASP A 115 1.62 -19.57 -12.60
N LEU A 116 1.76 -20.86 -12.25
CA LEU A 116 1.17 -21.42 -11.03
C LEU A 116 1.82 -20.81 -9.78
N LYS A 117 3.15 -20.63 -9.77
CA LYS A 117 3.89 -20.01 -8.66
C LYS A 117 3.37 -18.60 -8.40
N LYS A 118 3.18 -17.79 -9.45
CA LYS A 118 2.62 -16.43 -9.33
C LYS A 118 1.20 -16.44 -8.76
N SER A 119 0.32 -17.31 -9.25
CA SER A 119 -1.04 -17.42 -8.74
C SER A 119 -1.09 -17.87 -7.28
N CYS A 120 -0.23 -18.81 -6.88
CA CYS A 120 -0.12 -19.23 -5.49
C CYS A 120 0.43 -18.09 -4.60
N LYS A 121 1.47 -17.38 -5.06
CA LYS A 121 2.05 -16.24 -4.35
C LYS A 121 0.99 -15.18 -4.04
N GLN A 122 0.23 -14.81 -5.06
CA GLN A 122 -0.86 -13.83 -4.94
C GLN A 122 -1.89 -14.25 -3.89
N LEU A 123 -2.33 -15.51 -3.91
CA LEU A 123 -3.33 -15.97 -2.95
C LEU A 123 -2.78 -16.03 -1.51
N ILE A 124 -1.50 -16.36 -1.33
CA ILE A 124 -0.82 -16.31 -0.02
C ILE A 124 -0.73 -14.87 0.47
N GLU A 125 -0.33 -13.94 -0.39
CA GLU A 125 -0.19 -12.52 -0.05
C GLU A 125 -1.54 -11.89 0.32
N ASP A 126 -2.60 -12.17 -0.45
CA ASP A 126 -3.94 -11.64 -0.23
C ASP A 126 -4.58 -12.13 1.09
N HIS A 127 -4.31 -13.39 1.50
CA HIS A 127 -4.93 -14.06 2.64
C HIS A 127 -3.92 -14.58 3.68
N PHE A 128 -2.79 -13.90 3.84
CA PHE A 128 -1.65 -14.38 4.65
C PHE A 128 -2.04 -14.78 6.08
N ILE A 129 -2.89 -13.99 6.75
CA ILE A 129 -3.35 -14.27 8.12
C ILE A 129 -4.03 -15.65 8.20
N LEU A 130 -4.93 -15.95 7.26
CA LEU A 130 -5.63 -17.24 7.23
C LEU A 130 -4.68 -18.39 6.90
N VAL A 131 -3.71 -18.17 6.01
CA VAL A 131 -2.70 -19.16 5.64
C VAL A 131 -1.79 -19.50 6.83
N SER A 132 -1.34 -18.49 7.58
CA SER A 132 -0.44 -18.65 8.74
C SER A 132 -1.05 -19.50 9.87
N GLN A 133 -2.39 -19.56 9.94
CA GLN A 133 -3.12 -20.34 10.93
C GLN A 133 -3.22 -21.83 10.59
N LYS A 134 -2.99 -22.22 9.32
CA LYS A 134 -3.12 -23.61 8.84
C LYS A 134 -1.97 -24.49 9.29
N GLU A 135 -2.24 -25.79 9.39
CA GLU A 135 -1.21 -26.79 9.75
C GLU A 135 -0.12 -26.90 8.68
N GLU A 136 -0.46 -26.74 7.39
CA GLU A 136 0.52 -26.77 6.29
C GLU A 136 1.61 -25.71 6.43
N PHE A 137 1.30 -24.56 7.05
CA PHE A 137 2.30 -23.52 7.33
C PHE A 137 3.31 -23.96 8.40
N LEU A 138 2.89 -24.80 9.36
CA LEU A 138 3.73 -25.30 10.43
C LEU A 138 4.70 -26.38 9.94
N ASP A 139 4.39 -27.07 8.85
CA ASP A 139 5.23 -28.12 8.24
C ASP A 139 6.40 -27.56 7.41
N LEU A 140 6.40 -26.25 7.13
CA LEU A 140 7.45 -25.59 6.35
C LEU A 140 8.81 -25.60 7.05
N ASP A 141 9.87 -25.59 6.24
CA ASP A 141 11.24 -25.38 6.73
C ASP A 141 11.54 -23.89 7.00
N GLN A 142 12.71 -23.63 7.61
CA GLN A 142 13.10 -22.27 7.99
C GLN A 142 13.23 -21.33 6.78
N ASP A 143 13.81 -21.79 5.67
CA ASP A 143 14.10 -20.94 4.52
C ASP A 143 12.80 -20.61 3.77
N GLN A 144 11.89 -21.57 3.70
CA GLN A 144 10.54 -21.41 3.16
C GLN A 144 9.72 -20.39 3.93
N VAL A 145 9.70 -20.45 5.27
CA VAL A 145 9.00 -19.46 6.09
C VAL A 145 9.65 -18.08 5.97
N SER A 146 10.98 -18.04 5.98
CA SER A 146 11.72 -16.79 5.77
C SER A 146 11.39 -16.13 4.43
N GLU A 147 11.25 -16.91 3.35
CA GLU A 147 10.86 -16.41 2.02
C GLU A 147 9.45 -15.79 2.05
N LEU A 148 8.50 -16.42 2.75
CA LEU A 148 7.13 -15.90 2.87
C LEU A 148 7.06 -14.62 3.72
N LEU A 149 7.72 -14.60 4.88
CA LEU A 149 7.73 -13.45 5.79
C LEU A 149 8.52 -12.26 5.21
N ALA A 150 9.48 -12.51 4.33
CA ALA A 150 10.26 -11.45 3.69
C ALA A 150 9.47 -10.66 2.63
N SER A 151 8.28 -11.11 2.19
CA SER A 151 7.53 -10.43 1.13
C SER A 151 6.95 -9.10 1.60
N ASP A 152 7.20 -8.03 0.85
CA ASP A 152 6.62 -6.71 1.13
C ASP A 152 5.12 -6.67 0.82
N ASP A 153 4.64 -7.59 -0.02
CA ASP A 153 3.29 -7.60 -0.57
C ASP A 153 2.25 -8.30 0.34
N LEU A 154 2.62 -8.65 1.58
CA LEU A 154 1.69 -9.30 2.52
C LEU A 154 0.54 -8.37 2.90
N ASN A 155 -0.70 -8.86 2.76
CA ASN A 155 -1.90 -8.14 3.16
C ASN A 155 -2.17 -8.30 4.67
N VAL A 156 -1.43 -7.53 5.47
CA VAL A 156 -1.55 -7.45 6.94
C VAL A 156 -1.82 -6.02 7.37
N GLN A 157 -2.67 -5.81 8.37
CA GLN A 157 -2.98 -4.46 8.87
C GLN A 157 -1.91 -3.95 9.83
N LYS A 158 -1.20 -4.87 10.49
CA LYS A 158 -0.28 -4.62 11.61
C LYS A 158 0.92 -5.56 11.51
N GLU A 159 2.12 -5.10 11.86
CA GLU A 159 3.32 -5.97 11.79
C GLU A 159 3.26 -7.04 12.88
N GLU A 160 2.50 -6.78 13.94
CA GLU A 160 2.15 -7.73 15.00
C GLU A 160 1.57 -9.03 14.43
N GLU A 161 0.78 -8.98 13.34
CA GLU A 161 0.21 -10.17 12.70
C GLU A 161 1.28 -11.06 12.05
N VAL A 162 2.31 -10.44 11.46
CA VAL A 162 3.47 -11.14 10.87
C VAL A 162 4.35 -11.73 11.97
N TYR A 163 4.54 -10.97 13.05
CA TYR A 163 5.27 -11.41 14.23
C TYR A 163 4.61 -12.63 14.90
N GLU A 164 3.29 -12.60 15.09
CA GLU A 164 2.52 -13.71 15.66
C GLU A 164 2.59 -14.96 14.79
N ALA A 165 2.55 -14.82 13.47
CA ALA A 165 2.74 -15.93 12.52
C ALA A 165 4.13 -16.57 12.68
N ALA A 166 5.19 -15.76 12.80
CA ALA A 166 6.55 -16.24 13.03
C ALA A 166 6.66 -16.98 14.37
N LEU A 167 6.11 -16.41 15.45
CA LEU A 167 6.11 -17.04 16.77
C LEU A 167 5.34 -18.35 16.79
N ARG A 168 4.19 -18.43 16.11
CA ARG A 168 3.40 -19.67 16.00
C ARG A 168 4.22 -20.80 15.38
N TRP A 169 4.99 -20.52 14.33
CA TRP A 169 5.87 -21.51 13.71
C TRP A 169 7.01 -21.95 14.64
N ILE A 170 7.64 -21.00 15.35
CA ILE A 170 8.72 -21.30 16.32
C ILE A 170 8.20 -22.17 17.47
N LYS A 171 7.05 -21.81 18.05
CA LYS A 171 6.44 -22.49 19.21
C LYS A 171 5.95 -23.90 18.89
N HIS A 172 5.76 -24.26 17.62
CA HIS A 172 5.36 -25.62 17.23
C HIS A 172 6.44 -26.67 17.52
N LEU A 173 7.73 -26.34 17.32
CA LEU A 173 8.86 -27.25 17.58
C LEU A 173 10.02 -26.49 18.26
N PRO A 174 9.87 -26.11 19.54
CA PRO A 174 10.79 -25.17 20.20
C PRO A 174 12.23 -25.70 20.30
N GLN A 175 12.41 -27.02 20.45
CA GLN A 175 13.75 -27.62 20.59
C GLN A 175 14.59 -27.55 19.30
N SER A 176 13.94 -27.62 18.13
CA SER A 176 14.63 -27.59 16.82
C SER A 176 14.65 -26.18 16.22
N ARG A 177 13.60 -25.39 16.48
CA ARG A 177 13.40 -24.08 15.84
C ARG A 177 13.93 -22.89 16.65
N ALA A 178 14.39 -23.09 17.89
CA ALA A 178 15.01 -22.03 18.68
C ALA A 178 16.23 -21.42 17.98
N GLU A 179 17.07 -22.23 17.34
CA GLU A 179 18.23 -21.74 16.57
C GLU A 179 17.82 -20.94 15.32
N SER A 180 16.61 -21.16 14.81
CA SER A 180 16.07 -20.49 13.64
C SER A 180 15.40 -19.15 13.95
N ALA A 181 15.06 -18.90 15.22
CA ALA A 181 14.29 -17.74 15.66
C ALA A 181 14.92 -16.38 15.29
N PRO A 182 16.23 -16.14 15.47
CA PRO A 182 16.84 -14.85 15.14
C PRO A 182 16.72 -14.50 13.65
N LYS A 183 16.79 -15.49 12.75
CA LYS A 183 16.68 -15.23 11.31
C LYS A 183 15.24 -14.85 10.92
N LEU A 184 14.24 -15.50 11.51
CA LEU A 184 12.83 -15.20 11.21
C LEU A 184 12.42 -13.84 11.78
N ILE A 185 12.84 -13.53 13.01
CA ILE A 185 12.53 -12.25 13.66
C ILE A 185 13.17 -11.08 12.90
N LYS A 186 14.34 -11.28 12.28
CA LYS A 186 14.95 -10.28 11.40
C LYS A 186 14.12 -9.94 10.16
N GLU A 187 13.30 -10.86 9.67
CA GLU A 187 12.39 -10.60 8.54
C GLU A 187 11.12 -9.85 8.96
N VAL A 188 10.84 -9.77 10.27
CA VAL A 188 9.76 -8.96 10.85
C VAL A 188 10.27 -7.54 11.08
N ARG A 189 9.47 -6.54 10.71
CA ARG A 189 9.80 -5.12 10.82
C ARG A 189 9.50 -4.61 12.22
N LEU A 190 10.31 -5.01 13.20
CA LEU A 190 10.13 -4.68 14.62
C LEU A 190 9.99 -3.16 14.89
N THR A 191 10.58 -2.30 14.04
CA THR A 191 10.44 -0.84 14.10
C THR A 191 9.00 -0.35 13.90
N ARG A 192 8.11 -1.18 13.35
CA ARG A 192 6.71 -0.87 13.05
C ARG A 192 5.71 -1.46 14.03
N MET A 193 6.19 -2.10 15.09
CA MET A 193 5.35 -2.63 16.17
C MET A 193 5.28 -1.66 17.35
N ASP A 194 4.18 -1.71 18.11
CA ASP A 194 4.07 -0.94 19.35
C ASP A 194 5.11 -1.39 20.38
N ARG A 195 5.81 -0.43 20.98
CA ARG A 195 6.85 -0.70 21.98
C ARG A 195 6.32 -1.41 23.22
N SER A 196 5.13 -1.02 23.71
CA SER A 196 4.52 -1.64 24.88
C SER A 196 4.20 -3.11 24.62
N TYR A 197 3.81 -3.45 23.39
CA TYR A 197 3.60 -4.82 22.96
C TYR A 197 4.91 -5.61 22.89
N LEU A 198 5.97 -5.05 22.31
CA LEU A 198 7.29 -5.71 22.26
C LEU A 198 7.86 -5.99 23.66
N ASP A 199 7.75 -5.03 24.58
CA ASP A 199 8.20 -5.18 25.97
C ASP A 199 7.39 -6.26 26.71
N GLU A 200 6.08 -6.33 26.47
CA GLU A 200 5.21 -7.39 27.02
C GLU A 200 5.58 -8.78 26.49
N GLN A 201 5.85 -8.90 25.18
CA GLN A 201 6.23 -10.17 24.56
C GLN A 201 7.60 -10.66 25.02
N LEU A 202 8.58 -9.76 25.19
CA LEU A 202 9.88 -10.09 25.78
C LEU A 202 9.76 -10.60 27.23
N ALA A 203 8.81 -10.05 27.99
CA ALA A 203 8.57 -10.47 29.36
C ALA A 203 7.84 -11.82 29.48
N THR A 204 7.06 -12.21 28.46
CA THR A 204 6.23 -13.41 28.50
C THR A 204 6.86 -14.63 27.82
N ASP A 205 7.63 -14.46 26.75
CA ASP A 205 8.19 -15.58 25.99
C ASP A 205 9.64 -15.94 26.39
N GLU A 206 9.80 -17.06 27.11
CA GLU A 206 11.10 -17.61 27.56
C GLU A 206 12.05 -17.99 26.39
N LEU A 207 11.50 -18.33 25.23
CA LEU A 207 12.29 -18.69 24.03
C LEU A 207 12.99 -17.49 23.39
N LEU A 208 12.41 -16.28 23.54
CA LEU A 208 12.98 -15.06 22.98
C LEU A 208 14.01 -14.46 23.94
N SER A 209 13.70 -14.46 25.23
CA SER A 209 14.60 -13.97 26.28
C SER A 209 15.85 -14.85 26.46
N SER A 210 15.81 -16.11 26.05
CA SER A 210 16.98 -17.00 26.07
C SER A 210 17.94 -16.79 24.88
N SER A 211 17.52 -16.14 23.79
CA SER A 211 18.39 -15.81 22.65
C SER A 211 18.87 -14.35 22.72
N PRO A 212 20.19 -14.11 22.89
CA PRO A 212 20.72 -12.75 22.97
C PRO A 212 20.59 -11.98 21.64
N GLU A 213 20.58 -12.66 20.49
CA GLU A 213 20.39 -11.98 19.20
C GLU A 213 18.99 -11.38 19.06
N CYS A 214 17.94 -12.14 19.44
CA CYS A 214 16.55 -11.66 19.40
C CYS A 214 16.34 -10.44 20.30
N VAL A 215 16.88 -10.49 21.52
CA VAL A 215 16.84 -9.35 22.46
C VAL A 215 17.53 -8.14 21.86
N SER A 216 18.71 -8.32 21.23
CA SER A 216 19.44 -7.22 20.61
C SER A 216 18.67 -6.55 19.47
N PHE A 217 17.91 -7.32 18.67
CA PHE A 217 17.10 -6.75 17.59
C PHE A 217 15.92 -5.95 18.11
N ILE A 218 15.26 -6.41 19.18
CA ILE A 218 14.13 -5.70 19.79
C ILE A 218 14.61 -4.42 20.50
N GLU A 219 15.73 -4.46 21.21
CA GLU A 219 16.33 -3.28 21.83
C GLU A 219 16.76 -2.23 20.79
N GLN A 220 17.35 -2.66 19.66
CA GLN A 220 17.73 -1.77 18.55
C GLN A 220 16.51 -1.11 17.87
N ALA A 221 15.42 -1.87 17.70
CA ALA A 221 14.16 -1.32 17.17
C ALA A 221 13.57 -0.28 18.13
N GLY A 222 13.54 -0.58 19.44
CA GLY A 222 13.06 0.35 20.46
C GLY A 222 13.92 1.61 20.60
N ALA A 223 15.23 1.53 20.40
CA ALA A 223 16.12 2.70 20.40
C ALA A 223 15.94 3.59 19.15
N SER A 224 15.61 3.00 18.00
CA SER A 224 15.38 3.74 16.75
C SER A 224 14.08 4.54 16.79
N GLN A 225 13.01 4.00 17.37
CA GLN A 225 11.73 4.71 17.55
C GLN A 225 11.86 5.99 18.43
N VAL A 226 12.77 6.01 19.41
CA VAL A 226 12.99 7.16 20.30
C VAL A 226 13.60 8.37 19.55
N LEU A 227 14.36 8.11 18.49
CA LEU A 227 14.99 9.18 17.69
C LEU A 227 13.97 9.87 16.77
N ASP A 228 12.97 9.14 16.27
CA ASP A 228 11.90 9.67 15.43
C ASP A 228 10.94 10.58 16.23
N ASP A 229 10.60 10.23 17.47
CA ASP A 229 9.80 11.08 18.38
C ASP A 229 10.53 12.38 18.80
N SER A 230 11.85 12.44 18.62
CA SER A 230 12.70 13.57 19.01
C SER A 230 13.02 14.54 17.86
N GLY A 231 12.48 14.32 16.65
CA GLY A 231 12.77 15.14 15.47
C GLY A 231 14.23 15.05 15.00
N GLY A 232 14.92 13.93 15.28
CA GLY A 232 16.30 13.71 14.89
C GLY A 232 16.41 13.17 13.46
N SER A 233 17.33 13.74 12.68
CA SER A 233 17.70 13.28 11.33
C SER A 233 17.99 11.77 11.31
N ALA A 234 17.21 11.03 10.52
CA ALA A 234 17.34 9.60 10.33
C ALA A 234 18.76 9.22 9.89
N CYS A 235 19.43 8.39 10.69
CA CYS A 235 20.70 7.79 10.35
C CYS A 235 20.48 6.66 9.34
N SER A 236 21.29 6.65 8.28
CA SER A 236 21.17 5.84 7.07
C SER A 236 21.56 4.37 7.23
N VAL A 237 20.95 3.64 8.18
CA VAL A 237 21.02 2.18 8.15
C VAL A 237 19.86 1.70 7.28
N ALA A 238 20.17 0.91 6.24
CA ALA A 238 19.19 0.33 5.34
C ALA A 238 18.31 -0.70 6.07
N CYS A 239 17.41 -0.23 6.92
CA CYS A 239 16.37 -1.04 7.54
C CYS A 239 15.22 -1.18 6.53
N LYS A 240 14.60 -2.36 6.47
CA LYS A 240 13.38 -2.63 5.71
C LYS A 240 12.21 -1.89 6.39
N ASP A 241 12.22 -0.57 6.39
CA ASP A 241 11.21 0.28 7.06
C ASP A 241 10.03 0.62 6.14
N SER A 242 9.91 -0.03 4.98
CA SER A 242 8.70 0.07 4.17
C SER A 242 7.50 -0.51 4.94
N LEU A 243 6.30 -0.12 4.56
CA LEU A 243 5.06 -0.75 5.02
C LEU A 243 4.78 -2.03 4.24
N ARG A 244 4.02 -2.95 4.84
CA ARG A 244 3.49 -4.11 4.14
C ARG A 244 2.29 -3.67 3.29
N HIS A 245 1.95 -4.41 2.25
CA HIS A 245 0.85 -4.06 1.35
C HIS A 245 -0.48 -3.78 2.05
N GLY A 246 -0.83 -4.55 3.09
CA GLY A 246 -2.07 -4.33 3.84
C GLY A 246 -2.02 -3.16 4.83
N MET A 247 -0.83 -2.64 5.13
CA MET A 247 -0.64 -1.56 6.11
C MET A 247 -0.95 -0.23 5.45
N LYS A 248 -2.05 0.38 5.87
CA LYS A 248 -2.45 1.70 5.41
C LYS A 248 -1.59 2.77 6.12
N GLU A 249 -0.54 3.31 5.47
CA GLU A 249 -0.21 4.72 5.69
C GLU A 249 -0.95 5.58 4.67
N ALA A 250 -1.20 6.84 5.04
CA ALA A 250 -1.95 7.83 4.29
C ALA A 250 -1.25 8.31 3.00
N ASN A 251 -0.79 7.40 2.14
CA ASN A 251 -0.37 7.70 0.77
C ASN A 251 -1.56 7.71 -0.20
N THR A 252 -2.78 7.55 0.31
CA THR A 252 -4.01 7.62 -0.48
C THR A 252 -4.37 9.08 -0.77
N ILE A 253 -4.48 9.41 -2.06
CA ILE A 253 -4.98 10.70 -2.53
C ILE A 253 -6.51 10.67 -2.48
N PHE A 254 -7.11 11.69 -1.88
CA PHE A 254 -8.57 11.86 -1.84
C PHE A 254 -9.02 13.05 -2.69
N ILE A 255 -10.11 12.87 -3.44
CA ILE A 255 -10.87 13.94 -4.10
C ILE A 255 -12.29 13.90 -3.55
N ILE A 256 -12.70 14.99 -2.90
CA ILE A 256 -13.95 15.03 -2.14
C ILE A 256 -14.76 16.27 -2.53
N GLY A 257 -16.04 16.06 -2.81
CA GLY A 257 -17.02 17.12 -3.05
C GLY A 257 -16.77 17.95 -4.30
N GLY A 258 -17.10 19.24 -4.25
CA GLY A 258 -16.91 20.18 -5.35
C GLY A 258 -18.20 20.52 -6.09
N LYS A 259 -18.05 20.98 -7.34
CA LYS A 259 -19.15 21.34 -8.25
C LYS A 259 -18.93 20.67 -9.59
N GLN A 260 -20.00 20.16 -10.17
CA GLN A 260 -20.03 19.69 -11.55
C GLN A 260 -21.08 20.45 -12.35
N TYR A 261 -20.81 20.63 -13.64
CA TYR A 261 -21.78 21.15 -14.59
C TYR A 261 -22.44 19.97 -15.28
N THR A 262 -23.76 19.92 -15.25
CA THR A 262 -24.52 18.93 -16.01
C THR A 262 -24.46 19.27 -17.50
N ASP A 263 -24.81 18.31 -18.37
CA ASP A 263 -24.91 18.53 -19.82
C ASP A 263 -25.90 19.66 -20.18
N MET A 264 -26.84 19.95 -19.28
CA MET A 264 -27.83 21.04 -19.41
C MET A 264 -27.30 22.40 -18.90
N GLY A 265 -26.08 22.44 -18.36
CA GLY A 265 -25.45 23.64 -17.80
C GLY A 265 -25.81 23.95 -16.35
N ASP A 266 -26.60 23.10 -15.68
CA ASP A 266 -26.93 23.27 -14.27
C ASP A 266 -25.73 22.94 -13.38
N ILE A 267 -25.56 23.72 -12.30
CA ILE A 267 -24.54 23.45 -11.29
C ILE A 267 -25.09 22.44 -10.29
N GLU A 268 -24.40 21.32 -10.14
CA GLU A 268 -24.64 20.34 -9.09
C GLU A 268 -23.48 20.35 -8.08
N TYR A 269 -23.82 20.27 -6.80
CA TYR A 269 -22.86 20.23 -5.70
C TYR A 269 -22.65 18.77 -5.35
N CYS A 270 -21.40 18.34 -5.22
CA CYS A 270 -21.06 16.95 -5.02
C CYS A 270 -20.77 16.68 -3.53
N SER A 271 -21.12 15.47 -3.07
CA SER A 271 -20.66 14.89 -1.80
C SER A 271 -19.76 13.67 -2.00
N THR A 272 -19.47 13.34 -3.26
CA THR A 272 -18.69 12.17 -3.65
C THR A 272 -17.29 12.20 -3.07
N CYS A 273 -16.83 11.05 -2.60
CA CYS A 273 -15.47 10.83 -2.12
C CYS A 273 -14.80 9.78 -3.01
N PHE A 274 -13.74 10.15 -3.70
CA PHE A 274 -12.91 9.24 -4.48
C PHE A 274 -11.52 9.16 -3.86
N CYS A 275 -10.93 7.97 -3.87
CA CYS A 275 -9.59 7.76 -3.37
C CYS A 275 -8.74 6.99 -4.38
N PHE A 276 -7.44 7.30 -4.39
CA PHE A 276 -6.46 6.70 -5.27
C PHE A 276 -5.17 6.40 -4.49
N ASP A 277 -4.72 5.15 -4.56
CA ASP A 277 -3.48 4.70 -3.92
C ASP A 277 -2.37 4.62 -4.99
N PRO A 278 -1.36 5.50 -4.96
CA PRO A 278 -0.26 5.51 -5.91
C PRO A 278 0.78 4.40 -5.68
N VAL A 279 0.79 3.78 -4.49
CA VAL A 279 1.74 2.74 -4.10
C VAL A 279 1.20 1.36 -4.46
N ASN A 280 -0.11 1.15 -4.32
CA ASN A 280 -0.78 -0.08 -4.72
C ASN A 280 -0.89 -0.19 -6.26
N LYS A 281 0.22 -0.61 -6.88
CA LYS A 281 0.34 -0.80 -8.34
C LYS A 281 -0.33 -2.07 -8.87
N THR A 282 -1.00 -2.85 -8.03
CA THR A 282 -1.51 -4.18 -8.39
C THR A 282 -2.97 -4.17 -8.77
N LYS A 283 -3.33 -3.42 -9.84
CA LYS A 283 -4.00 -3.98 -11.04
C LYS A 283 -4.45 -2.91 -12.02
N TYR A 284 -4.80 -1.71 -11.58
CA TYR A 284 -5.04 -0.55 -12.44
C TYR A 284 -4.86 0.76 -11.65
N ASN A 285 -4.22 1.76 -12.27
CA ASN A 285 -4.15 3.15 -11.84
C ASN A 285 -5.57 3.77 -11.83
N VAL A 286 -6.44 3.35 -10.91
CA VAL A 286 -7.89 3.59 -10.97
C VAL A 286 -8.37 4.21 -9.67
N TRP A 287 -9.11 5.30 -9.82
CA TRP A 287 -9.87 5.92 -8.73
C TRP A 287 -10.95 4.96 -8.24
N SER A 288 -11.05 4.79 -6.93
CA SER A 288 -12.11 4.04 -6.27
C SER A 288 -13.04 4.98 -5.51
N GLN A 289 -14.34 4.70 -5.52
CA GLN A 289 -15.31 5.48 -4.76
C GLN A 289 -15.40 4.97 -3.32
N LYS A 290 -15.34 5.90 -2.37
CA LYS A 290 -15.58 5.66 -0.94
C LYS A 290 -16.95 6.22 -0.53
N SER A 291 -17.31 6.04 0.74
CA SER A 291 -18.51 6.62 1.34
C SER A 291 -18.58 8.12 1.06
N ASN A 292 -19.75 8.60 0.64
CA ASN A 292 -19.97 10.02 0.34
C ASN A 292 -20.19 10.81 1.65
N MET A 293 -19.84 12.10 1.63
CA MET A 293 -20.25 13.04 2.70
C MET A 293 -21.78 13.12 2.79
N SER A 294 -22.28 13.47 3.96
CA SER A 294 -23.71 13.69 4.20
C SER A 294 -24.20 14.96 3.50
N HIS A 295 -23.36 16.02 3.46
CA HIS A 295 -23.75 17.31 2.90
C HIS A 295 -22.90 17.69 1.67
N PRO A 296 -23.50 17.72 0.46
CA PRO A 296 -22.83 18.18 -0.75
C PRO A 296 -22.38 19.64 -0.65
N ARG A 297 -21.12 19.92 -1.01
CA ARG A 297 -20.50 21.23 -0.75
C ARG A 297 -19.36 21.54 -1.72
N SER A 298 -19.09 22.82 -1.89
CA SER A 298 -17.95 23.34 -2.66
C SER A 298 -17.31 24.53 -1.95
N ASN A 299 -16.09 24.92 -2.36
CA ASN A 299 -15.34 26.02 -1.76
C ASN A 299 -15.13 25.84 -0.25
N PHE A 300 -14.87 24.59 0.16
CA PHE A 300 -14.54 24.18 1.53
C PHE A 300 -13.07 23.75 1.59
N SER A 301 -12.51 23.65 2.79
CA SER A 301 -11.16 23.09 2.96
C SER A 301 -11.21 21.64 3.36
N ILE A 302 -10.23 20.86 2.92
CA ILE A 302 -10.02 19.47 3.32
C ILE A 302 -8.68 19.41 4.06
N VAL A 303 -8.65 18.76 5.22
CA VAL A 303 -7.42 18.59 6.01
C VAL A 303 -7.32 17.14 6.47
N ALA A 304 -6.20 16.49 6.16
CA ALA A 304 -5.88 15.16 6.66
C ALA A 304 -5.02 15.28 7.92
N ILE A 305 -5.41 14.61 9.01
CA ILE A 305 -4.69 14.61 10.29
C ILE A 305 -5.07 13.35 11.08
N GLU A 306 -4.09 12.68 11.69
CA GLU A 306 -4.32 11.52 12.59
C GLU A 306 -5.25 10.43 12.02
N GLY A 307 -5.03 10.01 10.77
CA GLY A 307 -5.84 8.97 10.14
C GLY A 307 -7.28 9.40 9.77
N CYS A 308 -7.58 10.69 9.90
CA CYS A 308 -8.87 11.28 9.58
C CYS A 308 -8.75 12.32 8.46
N VAL A 309 -9.83 12.49 7.69
CA VAL A 309 -9.98 13.57 6.69
C VAL A 309 -11.15 14.46 7.08
N TYR A 310 -10.87 15.72 7.39
CA TYR A 310 -11.86 16.72 7.80
C TYR A 310 -12.29 17.58 6.61
N ALA A 311 -13.61 17.66 6.38
CA ALA A 311 -14.24 18.57 5.44
C ALA A 311 -14.85 19.76 6.19
N LEU A 312 -14.27 20.95 6.01
CA LEU A 312 -14.52 22.13 6.84
C LEU A 312 -15.33 23.18 6.07
N GLY A 313 -16.56 23.45 6.50
CA GLY A 313 -17.39 24.53 5.95
C GLY A 313 -17.78 24.34 4.49
N GLY A 314 -17.75 25.43 3.73
CA GLY A 314 -18.10 25.45 2.31
C GLY A 314 -19.39 26.18 2.00
N SER A 315 -19.88 25.95 0.79
CA SER A 315 -21.10 26.53 0.27
C SER A 315 -21.95 25.50 -0.46
N TYR A 316 -23.26 25.66 -0.29
CA TYR A 316 -24.34 24.96 -0.99
C TYR A 316 -25.38 25.98 -1.48
N ARG A 317 -26.35 25.56 -2.28
CA ARG A 317 -27.38 26.41 -2.90
C ARG A 317 -28.02 27.42 -1.93
N SER A 318 -28.28 26.99 -0.69
CA SER A 318 -28.96 27.79 0.35
C SER A 318 -28.04 28.74 1.12
N GLY A 319 -26.72 28.64 0.99
CA GLY A 319 -25.79 29.47 1.74
C GLY A 319 -24.46 28.79 2.05
N ARG A 320 -23.83 29.24 3.14
CA ARG A 320 -22.54 28.73 3.60
C ARG A 320 -22.76 27.78 4.76
N TYR A 321 -21.84 26.82 4.91
CA TYR A 321 -21.83 25.88 6.02
C TYR A 321 -20.81 26.29 7.08
N ASP A 322 -21.20 26.11 8.33
CA ASP A 322 -20.33 25.96 9.49
C ASP A 322 -20.05 24.47 9.81
N LEU A 323 -20.74 23.55 9.14
CA LEU A 323 -20.62 22.11 9.31
C LEU A 323 -19.19 21.60 9.08
N VAL A 324 -18.77 20.68 9.95
CA VAL A 324 -17.53 19.92 9.82
C VAL A 324 -17.88 18.45 9.79
N GLU A 325 -17.48 17.76 8.73
CA GLU A 325 -17.60 16.31 8.61
C GLU A 325 -16.20 15.69 8.66
N VAL A 326 -16.05 14.55 9.32
CA VAL A 326 -14.79 13.81 9.42
C VAL A 326 -14.96 12.41 8.86
N PHE A 327 -14.04 12.01 7.98
CA PHE A 327 -13.92 10.66 7.46
C PHE A 327 -12.78 9.94 8.18
N GLU A 328 -13.09 8.85 8.87
CA GLU A 328 -12.10 8.06 9.57
C GLU A 328 -11.65 6.88 8.68
N LEU A 329 -10.35 6.76 8.43
CA LEU A 329 -9.80 5.77 7.48
C LEU A 329 -9.99 4.32 7.95
N GLU A 330 -10.10 4.10 9.26
CA GLU A 330 -10.29 2.78 9.86
C GLU A 330 -11.72 2.27 9.65
N THR A 331 -12.72 3.12 9.92
CA THR A 331 -14.13 2.76 9.81
C THR A 331 -14.71 3.00 8.42
N GLU A 332 -13.99 3.73 7.56
CA GLU A 332 -14.41 4.14 6.21
C GLU A 332 -15.78 4.86 6.19
N ALA A 333 -16.07 5.62 7.24
CA ALA A 333 -17.34 6.29 7.44
C ALA A 333 -17.16 7.80 7.70
N TRP A 334 -18.13 8.58 7.24
CA TRP A 334 -18.25 10.00 7.56
C TRP A 334 -19.09 10.18 8.83
N THR A 335 -18.64 11.07 9.71
CA THR A 335 -19.39 11.50 10.90
C THR A 335 -19.34 13.02 11.05
N ASP A 336 -20.32 13.58 11.77
CA ASP A 336 -20.33 15.00 12.08
C ASP A 336 -19.37 15.31 13.24
N ALA A 337 -18.47 16.27 13.02
CA ALA A 337 -17.62 16.83 14.06
C ALA A 337 -18.21 18.17 14.56
N LYS A 338 -17.56 18.78 15.56
CA LYS A 338 -18.03 20.05 16.11
C LYS A 338 -18.01 21.16 15.05
N PRO A 339 -19.14 21.82 14.80
CA PRO A 339 -19.23 22.85 13.77
C PRO A 339 -18.36 24.06 14.10
N MET A 340 -17.95 24.80 13.08
CA MET A 340 -17.25 26.07 13.21
C MET A 340 -18.14 27.10 13.92
N PRO A 341 -17.57 28.11 14.60
CA PRO A 341 -18.35 29.16 15.28
C PRO A 341 -19.22 30.01 14.35
N TYR A 342 -18.95 30.01 13.04
CA TYR A 342 -19.71 30.72 12.02
C TYR A 342 -19.56 30.06 10.65
N PRO A 343 -20.55 30.23 9.73
CA PRO A 343 -20.46 29.67 8.39
C PRO A 343 -19.34 30.31 7.56
N LEU A 344 -18.55 29.51 6.86
CA LEU A 344 -17.34 29.97 6.18
C LEU A 344 -17.07 29.18 4.89
N SER A 345 -16.75 29.89 3.80
CA SER A 345 -16.37 29.31 2.50
C SER A 345 -15.17 30.04 1.90
N GLU A 346 -14.46 29.47 0.93
CA GLU A 346 -13.30 30.09 0.27
C GLU A 346 -12.17 30.46 1.27
N HIS A 347 -12.14 29.80 2.44
CA HIS A 347 -11.06 29.88 3.40
C HIS A 347 -9.96 28.87 3.04
N CYS A 348 -8.80 28.98 3.69
CA CYS A 348 -7.76 27.96 3.66
C CYS A 348 -7.67 27.27 5.02
N ALA A 349 -7.18 26.04 5.04
CA ALA A 349 -6.93 25.32 6.27
C ALA A 349 -5.71 24.41 6.17
N VAL A 350 -5.03 24.19 7.31
CA VAL A 350 -3.88 23.29 7.42
C VAL A 350 -3.89 22.52 8.75
N ALA A 351 -3.23 21.37 8.78
CA ALA A 351 -2.93 20.63 10.00
C ALA A 351 -1.51 20.94 10.49
N LEU A 352 -1.35 21.20 11.79
CA LEU A 352 -0.06 21.34 12.46
C LEU A 352 -0.22 20.95 13.94
N ASP A 353 0.70 20.16 14.48
CA ASP A 353 0.74 19.76 15.90
C ASP A 353 -0.60 19.19 16.43
N ARG A 354 -1.24 18.31 15.66
CA ARG A 354 -2.55 17.70 15.97
C ARG A 354 -3.70 18.73 16.08
N LYS A 355 -3.57 19.87 15.41
CA LYS A 355 -4.59 20.90 15.35
C LYS A 355 -4.86 21.33 13.93
N ILE A 356 -6.08 21.77 13.68
CA ILE A 356 -6.50 22.28 12.39
C ILE A 356 -6.65 23.79 12.48
N TYR A 357 -5.98 24.52 11.60
CA TYR A 357 -6.02 25.97 11.53
C TYR A 357 -6.86 26.38 10.32
N VAL A 358 -7.86 27.23 10.52
CA VAL A 358 -8.76 27.73 9.47
C VAL A 358 -8.61 29.24 9.39
N MET A 359 -8.28 29.77 8.22
CA MET A 359 -7.84 31.16 8.06
C MET A 359 -8.51 31.86 6.88
N GLY A 360 -9.01 33.07 7.14
CA GLY A 360 -9.60 33.95 6.13
C GLY A 360 -10.91 33.40 5.54
N GLY A 361 -11.17 33.75 4.29
CA GLY A 361 -12.33 33.30 3.54
C GLY A 361 -13.49 34.29 3.55
N PHE A 362 -14.67 33.76 3.22
CA PHE A 362 -15.91 34.51 3.15
C PHE A 362 -16.91 34.00 4.18
N ALA A 363 -17.13 34.80 5.22
CA ALA A 363 -18.04 34.49 6.31
C ALA A 363 -19.52 34.71 5.92
N GLY A 364 -20.40 33.87 6.46
CA GLY A 364 -21.86 34.06 6.45
C GLY A 364 -22.38 34.61 7.77
N GLY A 365 -23.71 34.63 7.93
CA GLY A 365 -24.36 35.05 9.18
C GLY A 365 -24.26 36.56 9.47
N SER A 366 -24.12 36.91 10.75
CA SER A 366 -24.08 38.31 11.24
C SER A 366 -22.81 39.08 10.85
N GLY A 367 -21.72 38.38 10.49
CA GLY A 367 -20.44 38.94 10.06
C GLY A 367 -20.16 38.74 8.56
N LYS A 368 -21.20 38.76 7.73
CA LYS A 368 -21.11 38.42 6.30
C LYS A 368 -20.08 39.29 5.55
N GLY A 369 -19.13 38.65 4.88
CA GLY A 369 -18.11 39.35 4.10
C GLY A 369 -16.79 38.59 4.05
N ILE A 370 -15.80 39.18 3.38
CA ILE A 370 -14.41 38.69 3.46
C ILE A 370 -13.91 38.94 4.88
N THR A 371 -13.23 37.95 5.46
CA THR A 371 -12.73 38.01 6.82
C THR A 371 -11.22 37.79 6.88
N ASN A 372 -10.58 38.33 7.91
CA ASN A 372 -9.21 38.05 8.29
C ASN A 372 -9.15 37.16 9.56
N ARG A 373 -10.30 36.68 10.05
CA ARG A 373 -10.34 35.85 11.26
C ARG A 373 -9.64 34.52 11.03
N ALA A 374 -9.05 34.02 12.11
CA ALA A 374 -8.37 32.74 12.12
C ALA A 374 -8.80 31.92 13.34
N LEU A 375 -9.02 30.63 13.12
CA LEU A 375 -9.53 29.68 14.09
C LEU A 375 -8.56 28.50 14.21
N CYS A 376 -8.49 27.92 15.39
CA CYS A 376 -7.77 26.69 15.67
C CYS A 376 -8.74 25.67 16.28
N PHE A 377 -8.83 24.51 15.67
CA PHE A 377 -9.58 23.35 16.16
C PHE A 377 -8.63 22.34 16.77
N ASP A 378 -8.87 22.00 18.03
CA ASP A 378 -8.19 20.93 18.74
C ASP A 378 -8.96 19.62 18.48
N THR A 379 -8.33 18.66 17.80
CA THR A 379 -8.98 17.40 17.38
C THR A 379 -9.28 16.50 18.58
N VAL A 380 -8.44 16.54 19.62
CA VAL A 380 -8.57 15.72 20.84
C VAL A 380 -9.67 16.28 21.74
N GLU A 381 -9.60 17.57 22.04
CA GLU A 381 -10.58 18.22 22.92
C GLU A 381 -11.91 18.51 22.20
N SER A 382 -11.94 18.43 20.87
CA SER A 382 -13.07 18.83 20.03
C SER A 382 -13.53 20.25 20.39
N THR A 383 -12.59 21.21 20.34
CA THR A 383 -12.88 22.62 20.66
C THR A 383 -12.31 23.57 19.62
N TRP A 384 -13.08 24.62 19.34
CA TRP A 384 -12.67 25.74 18.50
C TRP A 384 -12.17 26.88 19.38
N THR A 385 -11.05 27.47 18.98
CA THR A 385 -10.46 28.65 19.63
C THR A 385 -10.15 29.70 18.57
N GLU A 386 -10.39 30.97 18.91
CA GLU A 386 -9.93 32.08 18.05
C GLU A 386 -8.45 32.33 18.30
N ILE A 387 -7.69 32.44 17.22
CA ILE A 387 -6.27 32.83 17.24
C ILE A 387 -6.14 34.25 16.67
N PRO A 388 -4.96 34.91 16.80
CA PRO A 388 -4.78 36.23 16.22
C PRO A 388 -5.18 36.28 14.74
N ASN A 389 -5.91 37.32 14.37
CA ASN A 389 -6.37 37.52 13.00
C ASN A 389 -5.19 37.73 12.04
N LEU A 390 -5.39 37.35 10.78
CA LEU A 390 -4.54 37.75 9.67
C LEU A 390 -4.48 39.29 9.58
N MET A 391 -3.38 39.80 9.04
CA MET A 391 -3.13 41.22 8.83
C MET A 391 -4.08 41.83 7.80
N VAL A 392 -4.46 41.06 6.78
CA VAL A 392 -5.41 41.49 5.74
C VAL A 392 -6.59 40.52 5.60
N MET A 393 -7.76 41.08 5.26
CA MET A 393 -8.94 40.30 4.92
C MET A 393 -8.77 39.74 3.52
N LYS A 394 -8.91 38.42 3.39
CA LYS A 394 -8.74 37.75 2.10
C LYS A 394 -9.50 36.44 2.03
N LYS A 395 -9.91 36.09 0.82
CA LYS A 395 -10.49 34.78 0.47
C LYS A 395 -9.71 34.16 -0.66
N ARG A 396 -9.90 32.86 -0.89
CA ARG A 396 -9.18 32.09 -1.92
C ARG A 396 -7.66 32.21 -1.79
N ALA A 397 -7.19 32.43 -0.57
CA ALA A 397 -5.78 32.27 -0.23
C ALA A 397 -5.47 30.78 -0.12
N SER A 398 -4.19 30.45 -0.19
CA SER A 398 -3.71 29.08 0.00
C SER A 398 -2.84 29.03 1.25
N ALA A 399 -2.72 27.85 1.86
CA ALA A 399 -1.91 27.71 3.05
C ALA A 399 -1.12 26.40 3.05
N ALA A 400 0.05 26.43 3.66
CA ALA A 400 0.88 25.26 3.88
C ALA A 400 1.71 25.42 5.16
N VAL A 401 2.25 24.30 5.64
CA VAL A 401 3.11 24.27 6.83
C VAL A 401 4.53 24.00 6.40
N LEU A 402 5.45 24.88 6.78
CA LEU A 402 6.87 24.74 6.52
C LEU A 402 7.66 25.08 7.78
N ASN A 403 8.57 24.20 8.20
CA ASN A 403 9.42 24.37 9.38
C ASN A 403 8.63 24.69 10.67
N GLY A 404 7.48 24.04 10.87
CA GLY A 404 6.62 24.25 12.04
C GLY A 404 5.88 25.59 12.07
N GLU A 405 5.89 26.36 10.98
CA GLU A 405 5.13 27.61 10.85
C GLU A 405 4.07 27.49 9.74
N ILE A 406 2.99 28.26 9.87
CA ILE A 406 1.88 28.26 8.91
C ILE A 406 2.05 29.44 7.96
N TYR A 407 2.13 29.16 6.67
CA TYR A 407 2.24 30.15 5.61
C TYR A 407 0.87 30.31 4.97
N VAL A 408 0.36 31.55 4.89
CA VAL A 408 -0.86 31.91 4.17
C VAL A 408 -0.49 32.84 3.03
N ILE A 409 -0.81 32.42 1.82
CA ILE A 409 -0.22 32.92 0.58
C ILE A 409 -1.31 33.41 -0.36
N GLY A 410 -1.12 34.63 -0.88
CA GLY A 410 -1.97 35.24 -1.88
C GLY A 410 -3.41 35.43 -1.41
N GLY A 411 -4.36 35.35 -2.34
CA GLY A 411 -5.79 35.55 -2.10
C GLY A 411 -6.31 36.82 -2.77
N THR A 412 -7.56 37.20 -2.45
CA THR A 412 -8.20 38.40 -3.02
C THR A 412 -9.19 39.03 -2.04
N ASP A 413 -9.40 40.34 -2.18
CA ASP A 413 -10.40 41.13 -1.46
C ASP A 413 -11.59 41.58 -2.34
N TYR A 414 -11.76 40.99 -3.53
CA TYR A 414 -12.64 41.37 -4.65
C TYR A 414 -12.05 42.32 -5.68
N ILE A 415 -11.11 43.18 -5.28
CA ILE A 415 -10.60 44.23 -6.17
C ILE A 415 -9.33 43.72 -6.84
N GLU A 416 -8.38 43.23 -6.04
CA GLU A 416 -7.08 42.79 -6.51
C GLU A 416 -6.76 41.39 -5.97
N GLU A 417 -5.99 40.63 -6.75
CA GLU A 417 -5.25 39.50 -6.23
C GLU A 417 -4.04 39.99 -5.43
N MET A 418 -3.58 39.19 -4.47
CA MET A 418 -2.53 39.58 -3.54
C MET A 418 -1.26 38.77 -3.78
N ASP A 419 -0.12 39.41 -3.57
CA ASP A 419 1.22 38.82 -3.48
C ASP A 419 1.66 38.56 -2.02
N ILE A 420 0.80 38.88 -1.05
CA ILE A 420 1.14 38.86 0.37
C ILE A 420 1.37 37.43 0.88
N VAL A 421 2.41 37.28 1.69
CA VAL A 421 2.73 36.06 2.43
C VAL A 421 2.73 36.38 3.92
N GLU A 422 1.80 35.78 4.64
CA GLU A 422 1.67 35.93 6.08
C GLU A 422 2.05 34.62 6.78
N ILE A 423 2.94 34.70 7.76
CA ILE A 423 3.52 33.54 8.42
C ILE A 423 3.16 33.58 9.90
N TYR A 424 2.47 32.55 10.37
CA TYR A 424 2.09 32.39 11.75
C TYR A 424 3.07 31.48 12.47
N ASN A 425 3.70 32.02 13.50
CA ASN A 425 4.48 31.26 14.44
C ASN A 425 3.56 30.78 15.57
N VAL A 426 3.33 29.47 15.66
CA VAL A 426 2.39 28.87 16.63
C VAL A 426 2.85 29.08 18.07
N GLU A 427 4.14 28.93 18.35
CA GLU A 427 4.71 29.09 19.69
C GLU A 427 4.57 30.53 20.21
N LYS A 428 4.93 31.50 19.37
CA LYS A 428 4.88 32.93 19.68
C LYS A 428 3.48 33.53 19.52
N LYS A 429 2.54 32.76 18.96
CA LYS A 429 1.16 33.16 18.65
C LYS A 429 1.12 34.52 17.95
N ARG A 430 1.92 34.69 16.89
CA ARG A 430 2.01 35.96 16.17
C ARG A 430 2.21 35.74 14.68
N TRP A 431 1.61 36.65 13.91
CA TRP A 431 1.84 36.77 12.47
C TRP A 431 3.05 37.66 12.18
N ARG A 432 3.77 37.33 11.12
CA ARG A 432 4.79 38.18 10.50
C ARG A 432 4.61 38.13 8.97
N LEU A 433 5.11 39.15 8.28
CA LEU A 433 5.20 39.10 6.83
C LEU A 433 6.43 38.28 6.42
N GLY A 434 6.29 37.49 5.36
CA GLY A 434 7.40 36.90 4.61
C GLY A 434 7.62 37.65 3.29
N ALA A 435 8.54 37.16 2.47
CA ALA A 435 8.77 37.67 1.14
C ALA A 435 7.52 37.53 0.26
N ARG A 436 7.21 38.63 -0.44
CA ARG A 436 6.08 38.72 -1.36
C ARG A 436 6.28 37.77 -2.53
N LEU A 437 5.17 37.17 -2.98
CA LEU A 437 5.15 36.41 -4.22
C LEU A 437 5.63 37.28 -5.39
N PRO A 438 6.36 36.72 -6.37
CA PRO A 438 6.76 37.46 -7.57
C PRO A 438 5.58 37.90 -8.44
N GLU A 439 4.44 37.22 -8.32
CA GLU A 439 3.20 37.53 -9.03
C GLU A 439 1.99 37.39 -8.10
N GLU A 440 1.08 38.38 -8.10
CA GLU A 440 -0.15 38.33 -7.32
C GLU A 440 -1.04 37.19 -7.79
N CYS A 441 -1.59 36.38 -6.88
CA CYS A 441 -2.48 35.29 -7.26
C CYS A 441 -3.52 34.97 -6.19
N SER A 442 -4.61 34.36 -6.64
CA SER A 442 -5.57 33.67 -5.77
C SER A 442 -5.86 32.27 -6.31
N SER A 443 -6.41 31.40 -5.45
CA SER A 443 -6.79 30.03 -5.82
C SER A 443 -5.63 29.17 -6.34
N ALA A 444 -4.39 29.45 -5.91
CA ALA A 444 -3.21 28.68 -6.30
C ALA A 444 -3.11 27.36 -5.54
N GLY A 445 -2.49 26.34 -6.14
CA GLY A 445 -2.09 25.14 -5.40
C GLY A 445 -0.82 25.41 -4.60
N VAL A 446 -0.76 24.95 -3.34
CA VAL A 446 0.44 25.07 -2.51
C VAL A 446 0.78 23.74 -1.87
N ALA A 447 2.05 23.34 -1.94
CA ALA A 447 2.55 22.13 -1.32
C ALA A 447 3.97 22.34 -0.79
N VAL A 448 4.38 21.53 0.18
CA VAL A 448 5.76 21.49 0.67
C VAL A 448 6.39 20.18 0.26
N ILE A 449 7.53 20.26 -0.41
CA ILE A 449 8.28 19.11 -0.94
C ILE A 449 9.76 19.34 -0.60
N ASP A 450 10.39 18.36 0.03
CA ASP A 450 11.81 18.39 0.40
C ASP A 450 12.23 19.68 1.14
N GLY A 451 11.39 20.15 2.07
CA GLY A 451 11.67 21.35 2.87
C GLY A 451 11.55 22.68 2.10
N LYS A 452 11.00 22.67 0.89
CA LYS A 452 10.69 23.87 0.11
C LYS A 452 9.19 23.99 -0.11
N LEU A 453 8.69 25.23 -0.11
CA LEU A 453 7.28 25.51 -0.39
C LEU A 453 7.12 25.87 -1.87
N TYR A 454 6.17 25.24 -2.54
CA TYR A 454 5.85 25.44 -3.95
C TYR A 454 4.48 26.07 -4.09
N VAL A 455 4.37 27.07 -4.95
CA VAL A 455 3.10 27.70 -5.34
C VAL A 455 2.92 27.49 -6.84
N CYS A 456 1.83 26.83 -7.22
CA CYS A 456 1.58 26.43 -8.60
C CYS A 456 0.25 27.00 -9.10
N GLY A 457 0.29 27.67 -10.23
CA GLY A 457 -0.88 28.21 -10.94
C GLY A 457 -1.66 29.25 -10.14
N GLY A 458 -2.98 29.16 -10.18
CA GLY A 458 -3.89 30.17 -9.61
C GLY A 458 -4.46 31.09 -10.68
N VAL A 459 -5.06 32.20 -10.24
CA VAL A 459 -5.73 33.16 -11.09
C VAL A 459 -5.27 34.57 -10.74
N ARG A 460 -5.06 35.39 -11.77
CA ARG A 460 -4.78 36.83 -11.69
C ARG A 460 -5.52 37.55 -12.81
N PHE A 461 -6.31 38.59 -12.51
CA PHE A 461 -7.09 39.34 -13.52
C PHE A 461 -7.90 38.45 -14.50
N HIS A 462 -8.54 37.39 -13.99
CA HIS A 462 -9.29 36.39 -14.78
C HIS A 462 -8.44 35.53 -15.74
N GLN A 463 -7.11 35.59 -15.64
CA GLN A 463 -6.19 34.72 -16.37
C GLN A 463 -5.69 33.61 -15.44
N VAL A 464 -5.61 32.40 -15.96
CA VAL A 464 -5.01 31.26 -15.25
C VAL A 464 -3.50 31.38 -15.38
N LEU A 465 -2.81 31.31 -14.24
CA LEU A 465 -1.35 31.28 -14.20
C LEU A 465 -0.87 29.85 -14.43
N ASP A 466 0.26 29.70 -15.14
CA ASP A 466 0.98 28.45 -15.34
C ASP A 466 2.35 28.45 -14.65
N GLY A 467 2.69 29.54 -13.95
CA GLY A 467 3.92 29.70 -13.18
C GLY A 467 3.99 28.76 -11.98
N ILE A 468 5.23 28.40 -11.63
CA ILE A 468 5.59 27.70 -10.41
C ILE A 468 6.62 28.56 -9.70
N TRP A 469 6.35 28.89 -8.44
CA TRP A 469 7.25 29.65 -7.58
C TRP A 469 7.73 28.78 -6.43
N VAL A 470 9.03 28.81 -6.15
CA VAL A 470 9.63 28.03 -5.07
C VAL A 470 10.15 28.95 -3.98
N TYR A 471 9.66 28.79 -2.76
CA TYR A 471 10.07 29.58 -1.62
C TYR A 471 11.22 28.90 -0.86
N ASN A 472 12.29 29.66 -0.67
CA ASN A 472 13.42 29.29 0.18
C ASN A 472 13.28 29.95 1.56
N ALA A 473 13.03 29.14 2.59
CA ALA A 473 12.84 29.63 3.95
C ALA A 473 14.12 30.15 4.63
N GLU A 474 15.31 29.71 4.23
CA GLU A 474 16.58 30.19 4.80
C GLU A 474 16.88 31.63 4.34
N GLY A 475 16.53 31.94 3.09
CA GLY A 475 16.74 33.25 2.48
C GLY A 475 15.55 34.21 2.54
N ASP A 476 14.37 33.72 2.92
CA ASP A 476 13.08 34.45 2.77
C ASP A 476 12.97 35.02 1.35
N SER A 477 13.00 34.13 0.35
CA SER A 477 13.04 34.53 -1.06
C SER A 477 12.35 33.51 -1.97
N TRP A 478 11.94 33.98 -3.15
CA TRP A 478 11.31 33.17 -4.19
C TRP A 478 12.27 32.93 -5.37
N GLU A 479 12.23 31.73 -5.93
CA GLU A 479 12.91 31.30 -7.16
C GLU A 479 11.91 30.93 -8.26
#